data_AF-A0A9P8SPM2-F1
#
_entry.id   AF-A0A9P8SPM2-F1
#
_cell.length_a   1.000
_cell.length_b   1.000
_cell.length_c   1.000
_cell.angle_alpha   90.00
_cell.angle_beta   90.00
_cell.angle_gamma   90.00
#
_symmetry.space_group_name_H-M   'P 1'
#
loop_
_entity.id
_entity.type
_entity.pdbx_description
1 polymer ?
#
loop_
_entity_poly.entity_id
_entity_poly.type
_entity_poly.pdbx_seq_one_letter_code
_entity_poly.pdbx_strand_id
1 'polypeptide(L)'
;MSVPSESAAGSLSRGRLLLRRERERKKRFEHQVARGRPDTGWRKCGDGTCSRPSCRYEDMSGTVRDKESNRNGIPTKDMFQRFADEMVGCMWPDECLGGSRGSKHRAVESLATSPPTRFAFWQFRETCRKQQLQPSEKGMKKMLMSLLPGLRRHMPEVESLVHQEADADCREASRERRLHDAAMEFVVDVEVWRRSQDGRFRAWTFGQGGEAAEFLAALLLHLWLMDREDCFEAERGMDGRRCDELWQEWLDERPAVVLEEEAKEEAAEGKEGEMRSYIGGWGEARWLGGGERRD
;
A
#
# COMPACT_ATOMS: atom_id res chain seq x y z
N MET A 1 55.03 12.35 39.35
CA MET A 1 54.73 12.04 37.94
C MET A 1 53.37 11.38 37.90
N SER A 2 52.34 12.12 37.48
CA SER A 2 50.96 11.63 37.43
C SER A 2 50.64 11.29 35.98
N VAL A 3 50.33 10.02 35.71
CA VAL A 3 49.89 9.54 34.41
C VAL A 3 48.51 10.12 34.10
N PRO A 4 48.25 10.74 32.93
CA PRO A 4 46.92 11.17 32.56
C PRO A 4 46.03 9.95 32.32
N SER A 5 44.81 9.98 32.87
CA SER A 5 43.84 8.90 32.77
C SER A 5 43.34 8.72 31.33
N GLU A 6 43.66 7.58 30.73
CA GLU A 6 43.18 7.13 29.41
C GLU A 6 41.64 6.93 29.34
N SER A 7 40.93 7.00 30.47
CA SER A 7 39.48 6.75 30.55
C SER A 7 38.61 7.87 29.98
N ALA A 8 39.09 9.13 29.98
CA ALA A 8 38.31 10.27 29.52
C ALA A 8 38.26 10.37 27.97
N ALA A 9 39.34 10.01 27.30
CA ALA A 9 39.43 10.03 25.83
C ALA A 9 38.55 8.94 25.17
N GLY A 10 38.47 7.75 25.78
CA GLY A 10 37.59 6.66 25.34
C GLY A 10 36.09 6.94 25.56
N SER A 11 35.75 7.72 26.60
CA SER A 11 34.38 8.15 26.88
C SER A 11 33.88 9.22 25.88
N LEU A 12 34.74 10.19 25.56
CA LEU A 12 34.42 11.26 24.59
C LEU A 12 34.33 10.78 23.14
N SER A 13 35.09 9.76 22.76
CA SER A 13 34.99 9.12 21.44
C SER A 13 33.73 8.26 21.31
N ARG A 14 33.36 7.51 22.36
CA ARG A 14 32.09 6.77 22.45
C ARG A 14 30.88 7.70 22.42
N GLY A 15 30.89 8.80 23.18
CA GLY A 15 29.81 9.79 23.16
C GLY A 15 29.59 10.42 21.78
N ARG A 16 30.68 10.75 21.07
CA ARG A 16 30.60 11.26 19.68
C ARG A 16 30.05 10.23 18.69
N LEU A 17 30.44 8.97 18.83
CA LEU A 17 29.93 7.87 17.99
C LEU A 17 28.43 7.62 18.22
N LEU A 18 27.95 7.67 19.46
CA LEU A 18 26.53 7.53 19.80
C LEU A 18 25.69 8.66 19.21
N LEU A 19 26.11 9.92 19.42
CA LEU A 19 25.43 11.09 18.86
C LEU A 19 25.39 11.07 17.32
N ARG A 20 26.46 10.58 16.67
CA ARG A 20 26.48 10.42 15.22
C ARG A 20 25.46 9.39 14.76
N ARG A 21 25.41 8.22 15.41
CA ARG A 21 24.44 7.16 15.10
C ARG A 21 22.99 7.62 15.30
N GLU A 22 22.73 8.38 16.35
CA GLU A 22 21.40 8.94 16.62
C GLU A 22 20.97 9.93 15.53
N ARG A 23 21.89 10.81 15.08
CA ARG A 23 21.64 11.72 13.95
C ARG A 23 21.39 10.96 12.65
N GLU A 24 22.18 9.93 12.37
CA GLU A 24 22.00 9.09 11.17
C GLU A 24 20.66 8.35 11.21
N ARG A 25 20.25 7.83 12.37
CA ARG A 25 18.94 7.20 12.56
C ARG A 25 17.80 8.19 12.36
N LYS A 26 17.89 9.39 12.95
CA LYS A 26 16.90 10.45 12.77
C LYS A 26 16.76 10.86 11.30
N LYS A 27 17.87 11.09 10.61
CA LYS A 27 17.86 11.41 9.17
C LYS A 27 17.23 10.30 8.33
N ARG A 28 17.53 9.03 8.64
CA ARG A 28 16.91 7.89 7.96
C ARG A 28 15.41 7.86 8.19
N PHE A 29 14.96 8.03 9.43
CA PHE A 29 13.54 8.09 9.76
C PHE A 29 12.84 9.23 9.04
N GLU A 30 13.40 10.44 9.05
CA GLU A 30 12.86 11.60 8.31
C GLU A 30 12.77 11.32 6.81
N HIS A 31 13.78 10.66 6.23
CA HIS A 31 13.75 10.24 4.83
C HIS A 31 12.63 9.23 4.57
N GLN A 32 12.46 8.22 5.43
CA GLN A 32 11.39 7.24 5.32
C GLN A 32 10.01 7.89 5.46
N VAL A 33 9.84 8.84 6.38
CA VAL A 33 8.59 9.59 6.54
C VAL A 33 8.29 10.41 5.29
N ALA A 34 9.28 11.13 4.75
CA ALA A 34 9.13 11.86 3.48
C ALA A 34 8.75 10.92 2.31
N ARG A 35 9.09 9.63 2.42
CA ARG A 35 8.79 8.57 1.46
C ARG A 35 7.64 7.65 1.92
N GLY A 36 6.79 8.15 2.81
CA GLY A 36 5.48 7.59 3.16
C GLY A 36 5.38 6.62 4.33
N ARG A 37 6.45 6.48 5.12
CA ARG A 37 6.30 5.94 6.47
C ARG A 37 5.43 6.89 7.31
N PRO A 38 4.41 6.40 8.05
CA PRO A 38 3.71 7.23 9.03
C PRO A 38 4.66 7.75 10.10
N ASP A 39 4.50 9.02 10.49
CA ASP A 39 5.21 9.55 11.65
C ASP A 39 4.56 9.09 12.97
N THR A 40 5.21 9.40 14.11
CA THR A 40 4.71 9.02 15.44
C THR A 40 3.43 9.77 15.86
N GLY A 41 3.17 10.91 15.24
CA GLY A 41 1.97 11.72 15.47
C GLY A 41 0.77 11.25 14.64
N TRP A 42 1.00 10.45 13.61
CA TRP A 42 -0.02 9.99 12.67
C TRP A 42 -1.11 9.17 13.36
N ARG A 43 -2.33 9.34 12.87
CA ARG A 43 -3.54 8.69 13.36
C ARG A 43 -4.32 8.13 12.18
N LYS A 44 -4.70 6.85 12.28
CA LYS A 44 -5.49 6.16 11.24
C LYS A 44 -6.79 6.89 10.90
N CYS A 45 -7.45 7.49 11.89
CA CYS A 45 -8.71 8.22 11.67
C CYS A 45 -8.54 9.65 11.11
N GLY A 46 -7.31 10.12 10.91
CA GLY A 46 -7.02 11.49 10.46
C GLY A 46 -7.09 12.58 11.55
N ASP A 47 -7.71 12.30 12.70
CA ASP A 47 -7.74 13.26 13.83
C ASP A 47 -6.49 13.14 14.70
N GLY A 48 -5.61 14.14 14.64
CA GLY A 48 -4.38 14.23 15.43
C GLY A 48 -4.59 14.33 16.96
N THR A 49 -5.80 14.65 17.40
CA THR A 49 -6.18 14.69 18.82
C THR A 49 -6.71 13.35 19.35
N CYS A 50 -6.94 12.38 18.45
CA CYS A 50 -7.44 11.07 18.83
C CYS A 50 -6.47 10.35 19.77
N SER A 51 -6.99 9.97 20.94
CA SER A 51 -6.24 9.34 22.02
C SER A 51 -6.34 7.80 22.02
N ARG A 52 -7.26 7.23 21.22
CA ARG A 52 -7.51 5.78 21.15
C ARG A 52 -6.25 5.02 20.73
N PRO A 53 -5.81 4.00 21.49
CA PRO A 53 -4.60 3.24 21.18
C PRO A 53 -4.60 2.61 19.79
N SER A 54 -5.71 1.98 19.38
CA SER A 54 -5.89 1.32 18.07
C SER A 54 -5.72 2.25 16.86
N CYS A 55 -5.83 3.56 17.08
CA CYS A 55 -5.71 4.57 16.03
C CYS A 55 -4.26 5.04 15.82
N ARG A 56 -3.36 4.75 16.75
CA ARG A 56 -1.95 5.19 16.68
C ARG A 56 -1.18 4.35 15.67
N TYR A 57 -0.23 4.97 14.99
CA TYR A 57 0.85 4.21 14.38
C TYR A 57 1.73 3.63 15.49
N GLU A 58 1.76 2.31 15.59
CA GLU A 58 2.74 1.59 16.40
C GLU A 58 3.71 0.87 15.45
N ASP A 59 4.98 0.76 15.86
CA ASP A 59 5.94 -0.03 15.10
C ASP A 59 5.41 -1.47 14.96
N MET A 60 5.57 -2.02 13.76
CA MET A 60 5.02 -3.31 13.38
C MET A 60 5.59 -4.40 14.30
N SER A 61 4.70 -5.11 15.02
CA SER A 61 5.11 -6.21 15.92
C SER A 61 5.51 -7.49 15.17
N GLY A 62 5.26 -7.53 13.86
CA GLY A 62 5.65 -8.61 12.96
C GLY A 62 5.42 -8.22 11.50
N THR A 63 5.76 -9.12 10.57
CA THR A 63 5.49 -8.95 9.14
C THR A 63 5.47 -10.31 8.44
N VAL A 64 5.17 -10.30 7.14
CA VAL A 64 5.49 -11.40 6.23
C VAL A 64 6.61 -10.98 5.27
N ARG A 65 7.60 -11.84 5.09
CA ARG A 65 8.67 -11.66 4.10
C ARG A 65 8.50 -12.65 2.96
N ASP A 66 8.89 -12.22 1.77
CA ASP A 66 8.91 -13.07 0.59
C ASP A 66 10.04 -14.10 0.70
N LYS A 67 9.70 -15.38 0.52
CA LYS A 67 10.71 -16.39 0.21
C LYS A 67 11.17 -16.21 -1.22
N GLU A 68 12.35 -16.73 -1.56
CA GLU A 68 12.83 -16.70 -2.95
C GLU A 68 11.84 -17.40 -3.91
N SER A 69 11.35 -18.57 -3.50
CA SER A 69 10.39 -19.38 -4.25
C SER A 69 9.35 -20.03 -3.33
N ASN A 70 8.21 -20.38 -3.91
CA ASN A 70 7.16 -21.15 -3.26
C ASN A 70 7.51 -22.65 -3.16
N ARG A 71 6.62 -23.45 -2.55
CA ARG A 71 6.82 -24.91 -2.40
C ARG A 71 7.04 -25.70 -3.70
N ASN A 72 6.62 -25.15 -4.84
CA ASN A 72 6.74 -25.75 -6.16
C ASN A 72 7.96 -25.22 -6.94
N GLY A 73 8.81 -24.41 -6.30
CA GLY A 73 9.99 -23.79 -6.93
C GLY A 73 9.68 -22.59 -7.81
N ILE A 74 8.44 -22.09 -7.82
CA ILE A 74 8.07 -20.89 -8.58
C ILE A 74 8.56 -19.66 -7.82
N PRO A 75 9.31 -18.75 -8.45
CA PRO A 75 9.77 -17.53 -7.80
C PRO A 75 8.60 -16.70 -7.27
N THR A 76 8.69 -16.25 -6.01
CA THR A 76 7.64 -15.44 -5.38
C THR A 76 7.43 -14.12 -6.13
N LYS A 77 8.52 -13.55 -6.64
CA LYS A 77 8.50 -12.34 -7.46
C LYS A 77 7.63 -12.50 -8.71
N ASP A 78 7.67 -13.65 -9.38
CA ASP A 78 6.89 -13.92 -10.58
C ASP A 78 5.38 -13.96 -10.27
N MET A 79 5.00 -14.38 -9.06
CA MET A 79 3.60 -14.39 -8.63
C MET A 79 3.07 -12.97 -8.45
N PHE A 80 3.84 -12.08 -7.82
CA PHE A 80 3.49 -10.66 -7.74
C PHE A 80 3.45 -9.99 -9.11
N GLN A 81 4.37 -10.37 -9.99
CA GLN A 81 4.41 -9.83 -11.34
C GLN A 81 3.14 -10.16 -12.12
N ARG A 82 2.68 -11.41 -12.08
CA ARG A 82 1.41 -11.84 -12.70
C ARG A 82 0.21 -11.15 -12.10
N PHE A 83 0.18 -10.99 -10.77
CA PHE A 83 -0.89 -10.24 -10.12
C PHE A 83 -0.92 -8.78 -10.58
N ALA A 84 0.23 -8.12 -10.69
CA ALA A 84 0.29 -6.78 -11.22
C ALA A 84 -0.20 -6.71 -12.68
N ASP A 85 0.17 -7.67 -13.52
CA ASP A 85 -0.29 -7.73 -14.92
C ASP A 85 -1.83 -7.90 -14.99
N GLU A 86 -2.41 -8.78 -14.17
CA GLU A 86 -3.86 -8.98 -14.09
C GLU A 86 -4.58 -7.73 -13.60
N MET A 87 -4.12 -7.12 -12.50
CA MET A 87 -4.75 -5.92 -11.95
C MET A 87 -4.65 -4.72 -12.89
N VAL A 88 -3.50 -4.53 -13.55
CA VAL A 88 -3.35 -3.44 -14.52
C VAL A 88 -4.25 -3.68 -15.74
N GLY A 89 -4.33 -4.90 -16.25
CA GLY A 89 -5.25 -5.22 -17.35
C GLY A 89 -6.73 -5.01 -17.02
N CYS A 90 -7.13 -5.19 -15.75
CA CYS A 90 -8.48 -4.92 -15.30
C CYS A 90 -8.77 -3.44 -15.07
N MET A 91 -7.82 -2.69 -14.51
CA MET A 91 -8.04 -1.31 -14.07
C MET A 91 -7.67 -0.25 -15.12
N TRP A 92 -6.69 -0.57 -15.97
CA TRP A 92 -6.17 0.32 -17.00
C TRP A 92 -5.94 -0.47 -18.29
N PRO A 93 -7.02 -0.91 -18.97
CA PRO A 93 -6.89 -1.74 -20.17
C PRO A 93 -6.10 -1.05 -21.30
N ASP A 94 -6.13 0.29 -21.37
CA ASP A 94 -5.43 1.07 -22.38
C ASP A 94 -3.89 1.05 -22.20
N GLU A 95 -3.40 0.89 -20.97
CA GLU A 95 -1.96 0.77 -20.65
C GLU A 95 -1.35 -0.53 -21.19
N CYS A 96 -2.18 -1.57 -21.35
CA CYS A 96 -1.73 -2.86 -21.86
C CYS A 96 -1.43 -2.86 -23.36
N LEU A 97 -1.83 -1.81 -24.10
CA LEU A 97 -1.61 -1.70 -25.55
C LEU A 97 -0.15 -1.40 -25.92
N GLY A 98 0.66 -0.93 -24.97
CA GLY A 98 2.07 -0.54 -25.17
C GLY A 98 3.11 -1.64 -24.95
N GLY A 99 2.72 -2.84 -24.51
CA GLY A 99 3.60 -4.02 -24.38
C GLY A 99 4.73 -3.92 -23.33
N SER A 100 4.84 -2.83 -22.57
CA SER A 100 5.86 -2.65 -21.53
C SER A 100 5.25 -2.49 -20.13
N ARG A 101 5.91 -3.05 -19.11
CA ARG A 101 5.51 -2.89 -17.70
C ARG A 101 5.77 -1.44 -17.26
N GLY A 102 4.74 -0.61 -17.41
CA GLY A 102 4.78 0.82 -17.06
C GLY A 102 4.72 1.11 -15.55
N SER A 103 4.53 2.39 -15.23
CA SER A 103 4.42 2.92 -13.86
C SER A 103 3.32 2.22 -13.03
N LYS A 104 2.16 1.90 -13.64
CA LYS A 104 1.05 1.21 -12.96
C LYS A 104 1.38 -0.18 -12.43
N HIS A 105 2.16 -0.98 -13.17
CA HIS A 105 2.62 -2.29 -12.71
C HIS A 105 3.50 -2.15 -11.46
N ARG A 106 4.44 -1.20 -11.50
CA ARG A 106 5.31 -0.88 -10.36
C ARG A 106 4.49 -0.37 -9.17
N ALA A 107 3.43 0.39 -9.41
CA ALA A 107 2.55 0.88 -8.36
C ALA A 107 1.83 -0.24 -7.62
N VAL A 108 1.24 -1.20 -8.37
CA VAL A 108 0.57 -2.39 -7.79
C VAL A 108 1.57 -3.21 -6.99
N GLU A 109 2.72 -3.54 -7.57
CA GLU A 109 3.75 -4.31 -6.86
C GLU A 109 4.27 -3.57 -5.62
N SER A 110 4.51 -2.26 -5.73
CA SER A 110 5.03 -1.43 -4.64
C SER A 110 4.06 -1.37 -3.47
N LEU A 111 2.76 -1.18 -3.72
CA LEU A 111 1.75 -1.22 -2.66
C LEU A 111 1.65 -2.62 -2.04
N ALA A 112 1.57 -3.67 -2.87
CA ALA A 112 1.45 -5.05 -2.41
C ALA A 112 2.63 -5.49 -1.53
N THR A 113 3.83 -4.99 -1.85
CA THR A 113 5.08 -5.32 -1.13
C THR A 113 5.40 -4.36 0.01
N SER A 114 4.63 -3.29 0.19
CA SER A 114 4.92 -2.26 1.19
C SER A 114 4.80 -2.76 2.64
N PRO A 115 5.61 -2.22 3.57
CA PRO A 115 5.57 -2.67 4.96
C PRO A 115 4.18 -2.60 5.61
N PRO A 116 3.37 -1.53 5.43
CA PRO A 116 2.03 -1.48 6.02
C PRO A 116 1.07 -2.53 5.45
N THR A 117 1.12 -2.80 4.13
CA THR A 117 0.34 -3.89 3.52
C THR A 117 0.74 -5.25 4.07
N ARG A 118 2.05 -5.51 4.17
CA ARG A 118 2.56 -6.78 4.74
C ARG A 118 2.20 -6.95 6.20
N PHE A 119 2.22 -5.87 6.96
CA PHE A 119 1.81 -5.88 8.36
C PHE A 119 0.31 -6.14 8.52
N ALA A 120 -0.54 -5.44 7.76
CA ALA A 120 -1.98 -5.68 7.75
C ALA A 120 -2.30 -7.13 7.39
N PHE A 121 -1.62 -7.70 6.40
CA PHE A 121 -1.79 -9.11 6.04
C PHE A 121 -1.30 -10.06 7.16
N TRP A 122 -0.18 -9.74 7.80
CA TRP A 122 0.29 -10.49 8.96
C TRP A 122 -0.73 -10.48 10.10
N GLN A 123 -1.35 -9.34 10.39
CA GLN A 123 -2.42 -9.22 11.39
C GLN A 123 -3.63 -10.08 11.00
N PHE A 124 -4.10 -9.99 9.76
CA PHE A 124 -5.16 -10.84 9.23
C PHE A 124 -4.84 -12.33 9.43
N ARG A 125 -3.63 -12.76 9.07
CA ARG A 125 -3.18 -14.15 9.22
C ARG A 125 -3.12 -14.58 10.69
N GLU A 126 -2.61 -13.73 11.58
CA GLU A 126 -2.56 -14.03 13.01
C GLU A 126 -3.95 -14.11 13.63
N THR A 127 -4.87 -13.23 13.22
CA THR A 127 -6.29 -13.29 13.62
C THR A 127 -6.92 -14.59 13.15
N CYS A 128 -6.74 -14.96 11.88
CA CYS A 128 -7.20 -16.24 11.36
C CYS A 128 -6.62 -17.43 12.13
N ARG A 129 -5.31 -17.43 12.41
CA ARG A 129 -4.65 -18.49 13.16
C ARG A 129 -5.18 -18.62 14.59
N LYS A 130 -5.28 -17.51 15.33
CA LYS A 130 -5.77 -17.48 16.73
C LYS A 130 -7.21 -17.96 16.83
N GLN A 131 -8.03 -17.62 15.84
CA GLN A 131 -9.45 -17.95 15.81
C GLN A 131 -9.77 -19.23 15.03
N GLN A 132 -8.74 -19.95 14.57
CA GLN A 132 -8.85 -21.18 13.78
C GLN A 132 -9.72 -21.00 12.52
N LEU A 133 -9.61 -19.85 11.87
CA LEU A 133 -10.24 -19.55 10.58
C LEU A 133 -9.31 -20.06 9.47
N GLN A 134 -9.82 -21.00 8.68
CA GLN A 134 -9.10 -21.59 7.55
C GLN A 134 -10.03 -21.68 6.33
N PRO A 135 -10.40 -20.53 5.73
CA PRO A 135 -11.28 -20.54 4.58
C PRO A 135 -10.62 -21.27 3.40
N SER A 136 -11.41 -22.07 2.67
CA SER A 136 -11.01 -22.53 1.34
C SER A 136 -10.88 -21.35 0.39
N GLU A 137 -10.19 -21.50 -0.74
CA GLU A 137 -10.13 -20.45 -1.78
C GLU A 137 -11.54 -20.00 -2.19
N LYS A 138 -12.45 -20.94 -2.44
CA LYS A 138 -13.85 -20.65 -2.76
C LYS A 138 -14.56 -19.91 -1.62
N GLY A 139 -14.27 -20.28 -0.38
CA GLY A 139 -14.81 -19.60 0.81
C GLY A 139 -14.31 -18.16 0.92
N MET A 140 -13.01 -17.95 0.73
CA MET A 140 -12.38 -16.62 0.73
C MET A 140 -12.95 -15.74 -0.37
N LYS A 141 -13.04 -16.25 -1.61
CA LYS A 141 -13.66 -15.55 -2.76
C LYS A 141 -15.11 -15.15 -2.46
N LYS A 142 -15.92 -16.09 -1.98
CA LYS A 142 -17.33 -15.83 -1.64
C LYS A 142 -17.46 -14.75 -0.55
N MET A 143 -16.62 -14.83 0.49
CA MET A 143 -16.60 -13.87 1.59
C MET A 143 -16.23 -12.46 1.08
N LEU A 144 -15.16 -12.34 0.30
CA LEU A 144 -14.75 -11.06 -0.29
C LEU A 144 -15.82 -10.48 -1.22
N MET A 145 -16.44 -11.31 -2.07
CA MET A 145 -17.55 -10.86 -2.91
C MET A 145 -18.74 -10.35 -2.09
N SER A 146 -19.03 -10.96 -0.95
CA SER A 146 -20.10 -10.47 -0.06
C SER A 146 -19.75 -9.16 0.66
N LEU A 147 -18.45 -8.89 0.85
CA LEU A 147 -17.93 -7.68 1.46
C LEU A 147 -17.96 -6.46 0.52
N LEU A 148 -17.71 -6.69 -0.77
CA LEU A 148 -17.53 -5.62 -1.76
C LEU A 148 -18.63 -4.54 -1.75
N PRO A 149 -19.94 -4.85 -1.68
CA PRO A 149 -20.96 -3.81 -1.64
C PRO A 149 -20.83 -2.87 -0.43
N GLY A 150 -20.49 -3.42 0.74
CA GLY A 150 -20.22 -2.65 1.95
C GLY A 150 -18.95 -1.83 1.81
N LEU A 151 -17.86 -2.47 1.36
CA LEU A 151 -16.60 -1.80 1.11
C LEU A 151 -16.76 -0.61 0.18
N ARG A 152 -17.34 -0.79 -1.01
CA ARG A 152 -17.57 0.29 -1.97
C ARG A 152 -18.35 1.47 -1.38
N ARG A 153 -19.33 1.19 -0.51
CA ARG A 153 -20.13 2.21 0.17
C ARG A 153 -19.29 3.01 1.16
N HIS A 154 -18.42 2.35 1.90
CA HIS A 154 -17.64 2.97 2.97
C HIS A 154 -16.27 3.48 2.51
N MET A 155 -15.77 3.06 1.34
CA MET A 155 -14.50 3.51 0.80
C MET A 155 -14.34 5.03 0.88
N PRO A 156 -15.30 5.87 0.44
CA PRO A 156 -15.13 7.33 0.51
C PRO A 156 -14.84 7.88 1.92
N GLU A 157 -15.32 7.21 2.97
CA GLU A 157 -15.23 7.63 4.37
C GLU A 157 -14.53 6.59 5.25
N VAL A 158 -13.53 5.90 4.70
CA VAL A 158 -12.86 4.74 5.33
C VAL A 158 -12.27 5.08 6.72
N GLU A 159 -11.85 6.33 6.95
CA GLU A 159 -11.33 6.80 8.23
C GLU A 159 -12.38 6.71 9.35
N SER A 160 -13.67 6.80 9.01
CA SER A 160 -14.79 6.64 9.95
C SER A 160 -14.98 5.21 10.45
N LEU A 161 -14.44 4.22 9.70
CA LEU A 161 -14.50 2.80 10.05
C LEU A 161 -13.42 2.40 11.04
N VAL A 162 -12.32 3.14 11.15
CA VAL A 162 -11.17 2.84 12.02
C VAL A 162 -11.61 2.56 13.47
N HIS A 163 -12.58 3.32 13.96
CA HIS A 163 -13.12 3.16 15.31
C HIS A 163 -14.17 2.05 15.43
N GLN A 164 -14.94 1.81 14.36
CA GLN A 164 -16.01 0.81 14.34
C GLN A 164 -15.41 -0.60 14.36
N GLU A 165 -14.33 -0.82 13.60
CA GLU A 165 -13.63 -2.10 13.57
C GLU A 165 -12.85 -2.37 14.87
N ALA A 166 -12.32 -1.32 15.51
CA ALA A 166 -11.57 -1.46 16.77
C ALA A 166 -12.47 -1.83 17.98
N ASP A 167 -13.75 -1.46 17.95
CA ASP A 167 -14.70 -1.64 19.06
C ASP A 167 -15.59 -2.89 18.88
N ALA A 168 -15.41 -3.67 17.80
CA ALA A 168 -16.23 -4.85 17.53
C ALA A 168 -15.91 -5.98 18.53
N ASP A 169 -16.69 -6.08 19.61
CA ASP A 169 -16.56 -7.12 20.62
C ASP A 169 -17.09 -8.47 20.08
N CYS A 170 -16.23 -9.20 19.38
CA CYS A 170 -16.60 -10.38 18.58
C CYS A 170 -16.44 -11.73 19.32
N ARG A 171 -16.48 -11.75 20.66
CA ARG A 171 -16.29 -12.99 21.44
C ARG A 171 -17.32 -14.07 21.13
N GLU A 172 -18.54 -13.69 20.77
CA GLU A 172 -19.65 -14.60 20.41
C GLU A 172 -19.97 -14.62 18.91
N ALA A 173 -19.18 -13.93 18.09
CA ALA A 173 -19.43 -13.85 16.65
C ALA A 173 -19.22 -15.21 15.95
N SER A 174 -20.03 -15.47 14.92
CA SER A 174 -19.85 -16.64 14.06
C SER A 174 -18.46 -16.64 13.42
N ARG A 175 -17.96 -17.81 12.99
CA ARG A 175 -16.67 -17.87 12.26
C ARG A 175 -16.67 -17.02 11.00
N GLU A 176 -17.81 -16.96 10.31
CA GLU A 176 -17.99 -16.17 9.09
C GLU A 176 -17.89 -14.67 9.38
N ARG A 177 -18.55 -14.20 10.44
CA ARG A 177 -18.48 -12.80 10.85
C ARG A 177 -17.05 -12.41 11.24
N ARG A 178 -16.37 -13.25 12.01
CA ARG A 178 -14.99 -12.98 12.41
C ARG A 178 -14.01 -12.93 11.23
N LEU A 179 -14.20 -13.77 10.22
CA LEU A 179 -13.41 -13.72 8.99
C LEU A 179 -13.70 -12.44 8.20
N HIS A 180 -14.97 -12.03 8.15
CA HIS A 180 -15.41 -10.79 7.53
C HIS A 180 -14.77 -9.58 8.23
N ASP A 181 -14.83 -9.51 9.55
CA ASP A 181 -14.24 -8.42 10.34
C ASP A 181 -12.71 -8.36 10.15
N ALA A 182 -12.02 -9.50 10.17
CA ALA A 182 -10.58 -9.54 9.91
C ALA A 182 -10.22 -9.05 8.50
N ALA A 183 -11.03 -9.40 7.49
CA ALA A 183 -10.83 -8.92 6.12
C ALA A 183 -11.13 -7.43 5.99
N MET A 184 -12.14 -6.92 6.71
CA MET A 184 -12.45 -5.49 6.77
C MET A 184 -11.30 -4.71 7.39
N GLU A 185 -10.75 -5.17 8.52
CA GLU A 185 -9.61 -4.56 9.20
C GLU A 185 -8.40 -4.44 8.25
N PHE A 186 -8.08 -5.50 7.50
CA PHE A 186 -7.04 -5.46 6.48
C PHE A 186 -7.30 -4.36 5.45
N VAL A 187 -8.50 -4.31 4.88
CA VAL A 187 -8.84 -3.36 3.82
C VAL A 187 -8.81 -1.92 4.33
N VAL A 188 -9.35 -1.67 5.52
CA VAL A 188 -9.35 -0.35 6.17
C VAL A 188 -7.91 0.11 6.44
N ASP A 189 -7.07 -0.75 7.02
CA ASP A 189 -5.70 -0.38 7.37
C ASP A 189 -4.86 -0.01 6.14
N VAL A 190 -4.96 -0.80 5.06
CA VAL A 190 -4.24 -0.54 3.82
C VAL A 190 -4.76 0.73 3.13
N GLU A 191 -6.09 0.91 3.06
CA GLU A 191 -6.68 2.07 2.40
C GLU A 191 -6.39 3.38 3.13
N VAL A 192 -6.56 3.39 4.47
CA VAL A 192 -6.25 4.57 5.30
C VAL A 192 -4.80 4.99 5.12
N TRP A 193 -3.87 4.02 5.16
CA TRP A 193 -2.47 4.33 4.94
C TRP A 193 -2.24 4.86 3.52
N ARG A 194 -2.79 4.20 2.49
CA ARG A 194 -2.67 4.63 1.09
C ARG A 194 -3.15 6.07 0.89
N ARG A 195 -4.30 6.45 1.46
CA ARG A 195 -4.85 7.82 1.38
C ARG A 195 -4.02 8.86 2.10
N SER A 196 -3.42 8.48 3.23
CA SER A 196 -2.53 9.39 3.96
C SER A 196 -1.26 9.77 3.17
N GLN A 197 -1.00 9.10 2.04
CA GLN A 197 0.12 9.39 1.14
C GLN A 197 -0.17 10.48 0.11
N ASP A 198 -1.22 11.29 0.30
CA ASP A 198 -1.64 12.30 -0.68
C ASP A 198 -0.44 13.12 -1.23
N GLY A 199 -0.30 13.08 -2.55
CA GLY A 199 0.80 13.68 -3.30
C GLY A 199 2.15 12.93 -3.31
N ARG A 200 2.45 12.02 -2.38
CA ARG A 200 3.74 11.30 -2.30
C ARG A 200 3.80 10.05 -3.16
N PHE A 201 2.69 9.33 -3.26
CA PHE A 201 2.54 8.13 -4.09
C PHE A 201 1.29 8.24 -4.97
N ARG A 202 1.29 9.21 -5.88
CA ARG A 202 0.18 9.41 -6.84
C ARG A 202 -0.10 8.15 -7.66
N ALA A 203 0.93 7.34 -7.94
CA ALA A 203 0.81 6.07 -8.63
C ALA A 203 -0.11 5.05 -7.92
N TRP A 204 -0.36 5.19 -6.60
CA TRP A 204 -1.32 4.39 -5.85
C TRP A 204 -2.77 4.85 -5.96
N THR A 205 -3.10 5.67 -6.96
CA THR A 205 -4.48 5.98 -7.31
C THR A 205 -5.07 4.82 -8.11
N PHE A 206 -5.53 3.80 -7.40
CA PHE A 206 -6.20 2.64 -7.99
C PHE A 206 -7.65 2.98 -8.32
N GLY A 207 -7.86 3.50 -9.53
CA GLY A 207 -9.21 3.71 -10.06
C GLY A 207 -10.01 4.86 -9.42
N GLN A 208 -11.27 4.99 -9.81
CA GLN A 208 -12.21 5.97 -9.25
C GLN A 208 -13.30 5.29 -8.41
N GLY A 209 -13.54 5.83 -7.21
CA GLY A 209 -14.67 5.42 -6.35
C GLY A 209 -14.54 4.00 -5.80
N GLY A 210 -15.42 3.09 -6.25
CA GLY A 210 -15.52 1.73 -5.74
C GLY A 210 -14.28 0.88 -5.99
N GLU A 211 -13.57 1.11 -7.09
CA GLU A 211 -12.50 0.24 -7.63
C GLU A 211 -11.35 -0.07 -6.66
N ALA A 212 -11.07 0.83 -5.71
CA ALA A 212 -10.13 0.58 -4.63
C ALA A 212 -10.56 -0.61 -3.74
N ALA A 213 -11.86 -0.79 -3.50
CA ALA A 213 -12.38 -1.93 -2.76
C ALA A 213 -12.12 -3.25 -3.48
N GLU A 214 -12.39 -3.31 -4.79
CA GLU A 214 -12.10 -4.48 -5.63
C GLU A 214 -10.62 -4.80 -5.62
N PHE A 215 -9.77 -3.78 -5.80
CA PHE A 215 -8.33 -3.94 -5.79
C PHE A 215 -7.84 -4.50 -4.44
N LEU A 216 -8.26 -3.91 -3.31
CA LEU A 216 -7.83 -4.35 -1.99
C LEU A 216 -8.36 -5.74 -1.62
N ALA A 217 -9.58 -6.07 -2.05
CA ALA A 217 -10.12 -7.42 -1.90
C ALA A 217 -9.32 -8.44 -2.74
N ALA A 218 -8.97 -8.10 -3.98
CA ALA A 218 -8.12 -8.92 -4.84
C ALA A 218 -6.72 -9.10 -4.25
N LEU A 219 -6.14 -8.03 -3.68
CA LEU A 219 -4.85 -8.06 -3.01
C LEU A 219 -4.87 -8.99 -1.79
N LEU A 220 -5.89 -8.89 -0.93
CA LEU A 220 -6.05 -9.80 0.22
C LEU A 220 -6.16 -11.26 -0.23
N LEU A 221 -6.96 -11.52 -1.28
CA LEU A 221 -7.08 -12.85 -1.85
C LEU A 221 -5.74 -13.37 -2.39
N HIS A 222 -5.01 -12.54 -3.12
CA HIS A 222 -3.72 -12.89 -3.69
C HIS A 222 -2.70 -13.25 -2.59
N LEU A 223 -2.57 -12.39 -1.58
CA LEU A 223 -1.69 -12.65 -0.44
C LEU A 223 -2.10 -13.92 0.32
N TRP A 224 -3.39 -14.16 0.53
CA TRP A 224 -3.88 -15.39 1.15
C TRP A 224 -3.50 -16.64 0.35
N LEU A 225 -3.64 -16.60 -0.96
CA LEU A 225 -3.27 -17.72 -1.84
C LEU A 225 -1.75 -17.95 -1.82
N MET A 226 -0.96 -16.89 -1.84
CA MET A 226 0.50 -16.97 -1.74
C MET A 226 0.98 -17.56 -0.41
N ASP A 227 0.39 -17.16 0.73
CA ASP A 227 0.71 -17.73 2.04
C ASP A 227 0.41 -19.24 2.06
N ARG A 228 -0.72 -19.65 1.46
CA ARG A 228 -1.07 -21.07 1.32
C ARG A 228 -0.13 -21.85 0.44
N GLU A 229 0.50 -21.22 -0.57
CA GLU A 229 1.54 -21.79 -1.42
C GLU A 229 2.95 -21.72 -0.81
N ASP A 230 3.06 -21.33 0.47
CA ASP A 230 4.31 -21.22 1.21
C ASP A 230 5.27 -20.17 0.63
N CYS A 231 4.74 -19.10 0.04
CA CYS A 231 5.54 -17.99 -0.51
C CYS A 231 6.11 -17.06 0.56
N PHE A 232 5.64 -17.17 1.81
CA PHE A 232 5.99 -16.21 2.86
C PHE A 232 6.64 -16.85 4.08
N GLU A 233 7.54 -16.10 4.70
CA GLU A 233 8.06 -16.38 6.03
C GLU A 233 7.49 -15.37 7.05
N ALA A 234 7.12 -15.88 8.22
CA ALA A 234 6.56 -15.08 9.31
C ALA A 234 7.68 -14.49 10.18
N GLU A 235 7.83 -13.18 10.21
CA GLU A 235 8.71 -12.51 11.17
C GLU A 235 7.87 -11.98 12.34
N ARG A 236 8.25 -12.30 13.58
CA ARG A 236 7.51 -11.92 14.82
C ARG A 236 8.46 -11.28 15.82
N GLY A 237 7.92 -10.44 16.70
CA GLY A 237 8.70 -9.82 17.77
C GLY A 237 9.69 -8.79 17.24
N MET A 238 9.31 -8.11 16.18
CA MET A 238 10.12 -7.06 15.57
C MET A 238 10.28 -5.88 16.51
N ASP A 239 11.50 -5.37 16.62
CA ASP A 239 11.79 -4.12 17.32
C ASP A 239 11.78 -2.93 16.34
N GLY A 240 11.84 -1.71 16.88
CA GLY A 240 11.83 -0.50 16.07
C GLY A 240 13.03 -0.40 15.11
N ARG A 241 14.17 -1.03 15.43
CA ARG A 241 15.33 -1.06 14.53
C ARG A 241 15.04 -1.94 13.32
N ARG A 242 14.46 -3.13 13.52
CA ARG A 242 14.10 -4.03 12.43
C ARG A 242 12.99 -3.43 11.56
N CYS A 243 12.05 -2.70 12.16
CA CYS A 243 11.08 -1.88 11.45
C CYS A 243 11.78 -0.84 10.55
N ASP A 244 12.76 -0.09 11.09
CA ASP A 244 13.57 0.87 10.32
C ASP A 244 14.29 0.20 9.13
N GLU A 245 14.79 -1.03 9.31
CA GLU A 245 15.48 -1.81 8.28
C GLU A 245 14.52 -2.26 7.16
N LEU A 246 13.34 -2.82 7.50
CA LEU A 246 12.34 -3.22 6.49
C LEU A 246 11.86 -2.05 5.62
N TRP A 247 11.64 -0.89 6.23
CA TRP A 247 11.29 0.30 5.47
C TRP A 247 12.41 0.70 4.50
N GLN A 248 13.67 0.57 4.92
CA GLN A 248 14.79 0.88 4.06
C GLN A 248 14.94 -0.14 2.92
N GLU A 249 14.85 -1.44 3.22
CA GLU A 249 14.88 -2.53 2.23
C GLU A 249 13.83 -2.29 1.13
N TRP A 250 12.58 -2.00 1.52
CA TRP A 250 11.50 -1.71 0.58
C TRP A 250 11.76 -0.45 -0.28
N LEU A 251 12.31 0.61 0.32
CA LEU A 251 12.66 1.84 -0.41
C LEU A 251 13.84 1.63 -1.37
N ASP A 252 14.82 0.80 -0.99
CA ASP A 252 16.01 0.51 -1.79
C ASP A 252 15.66 -0.34 -3.03
N GLU A 253 14.72 -1.28 -2.88
CA GLU A 253 14.19 -2.10 -4.00
C GLU A 253 13.36 -1.29 -4.99
N ARG A 254 12.90 -0.08 -4.60
CA ARG A 254 12.04 0.80 -5.40
C ARG A 254 12.69 2.18 -5.56
N PRO A 255 13.74 2.31 -6.40
CA PRO A 255 14.51 3.54 -6.50
C PRO A 255 13.64 4.75 -6.86
N ALA A 256 14.00 5.92 -6.30
CA ALA A 256 13.29 7.19 -6.47
C ALA A 256 13.09 7.64 -7.93
N VAL A 257 13.82 7.05 -8.88
CA VAL A 257 13.67 7.20 -10.33
C VAL A 257 12.24 6.95 -10.78
N VAL A 258 11.47 6.11 -10.08
CA VAL A 258 10.05 5.87 -10.35
C VAL A 258 9.22 7.16 -10.17
N LEU A 259 9.51 8.01 -9.17
CA LEU A 259 8.76 9.25 -8.96
C LEU A 259 9.19 10.40 -9.91
N GLU A 260 10.43 10.38 -10.40
CA GLU A 260 10.94 11.43 -11.31
C GLU A 260 10.64 11.14 -12.79
N GLU A 261 10.64 9.88 -13.21
CA GLU A 261 10.22 9.49 -14.57
C GLU A 261 8.70 9.65 -14.74
N GLU A 262 7.91 9.42 -13.68
CA GLU A 262 6.47 9.70 -13.65
C GLU A 262 6.15 11.19 -13.85
N ALA A 263 6.96 12.09 -13.28
CA ALA A 263 6.82 13.54 -13.53
C ALA A 263 7.16 13.93 -14.98
N LYS A 264 7.94 13.12 -15.71
CA LYS A 264 8.29 13.36 -17.11
C LYS A 264 7.29 12.75 -18.09
N GLU A 265 6.74 11.57 -17.80
CA GLU A 265 5.68 10.94 -18.60
C GLU A 265 4.41 11.81 -18.59
N GLU A 266 4.00 12.36 -17.44
CA GLU A 266 2.85 13.29 -17.37
C GLU A 266 3.11 14.63 -18.09
N ALA A 267 4.36 15.13 -18.11
CA ALA A 267 4.72 16.31 -18.89
C ALA A 267 4.67 16.07 -20.40
N ALA A 268 4.73 14.80 -20.84
CA ALA A 268 4.54 14.41 -22.23
C ALA A 268 3.05 14.23 -22.57
N GLU A 269 2.26 13.57 -21.72
CA GLU A 269 0.82 13.38 -21.92
C GLU A 269 0.02 14.70 -21.83
N GLY A 270 0.39 15.60 -20.93
CA GLY A 270 -0.22 16.93 -20.84
C GLY A 270 0.00 17.78 -22.10
N LYS A 271 1.14 17.60 -22.78
CA LYS A 271 1.43 18.27 -24.06
C LYS A 271 0.69 17.62 -25.24
N GLU A 272 0.49 16.31 -25.23
CA GLU A 272 -0.34 15.63 -26.24
C GLU A 272 -1.82 16.00 -26.12
N GLY A 273 -2.36 16.10 -24.90
CA GLY A 273 -3.72 16.57 -24.66
C GLY A 273 -3.94 18.02 -25.11
N GLU A 274 -2.97 18.90 -24.87
CA GLU A 274 -2.99 20.29 -25.33
C GLU A 274 -2.86 20.41 -26.85
N MET A 275 -2.03 19.57 -27.48
CA MET A 275 -1.89 19.52 -28.95
C MET A 275 -3.15 18.96 -29.63
N ARG A 276 -3.85 18.00 -29.01
CA ARG A 276 -5.13 17.48 -29.50
C ARG A 276 -6.26 18.51 -29.36
N SER A 277 -6.23 19.32 -28.30
CA SER A 277 -7.13 20.49 -28.14
C SER A 277 -6.88 21.57 -29.18
N TYR A 278 -5.62 21.78 -29.60
CA TYR A 278 -5.28 22.73 -30.66
C TYR A 278 -5.71 22.26 -32.06
N ILE A 279 -5.70 20.95 -32.32
CA ILE A 279 -6.13 20.37 -33.61
C ILE A 279 -7.67 20.25 -33.70
N GLY A 280 -8.38 20.15 -32.57
CA GLY A 280 -9.85 20.14 -32.50
C GLY A 280 -10.53 21.51 -32.74
N GLY A 281 -9.77 22.61 -32.78
CA GLY A 281 -10.30 23.97 -32.96
C GLY A 281 -10.52 24.42 -34.41
N TRP A 282 -10.14 23.62 -35.40
CA TRP A 282 -10.26 23.94 -36.83
C TRP A 282 -11.05 22.86 -37.57
N GLY A 283 -12.32 22.68 -37.20
CA GLY A 283 -13.11 21.57 -37.75
C GLY A 283 -14.63 21.68 -37.67
N GLU A 284 -15.22 22.86 -37.45
CA GLU A 284 -16.66 23.05 -37.64
C GLU A 284 -16.95 24.36 -38.37
N ALA A 285 -16.81 24.31 -39.69
CA ALA A 285 -17.48 25.23 -40.60
C ALA A 285 -18.06 24.40 -41.75
N ARG A 286 -19.31 24.75 -42.14
CA ARG A 286 -20.11 24.16 -43.23
C ARG A 286 -20.86 22.91 -42.71
N TRP A 287 -22.18 22.94 -42.47
CA TRP A 287 -23.23 23.18 -43.45
C TRP A 287 -24.54 23.57 -42.75
N LEU A 288 -25.05 24.80 -42.94
CA LEU A 288 -26.50 25.07 -42.99
C LEU A 288 -26.72 26.38 -43.75
N GLY A 289 -27.43 26.27 -44.87
CA GLY A 289 -27.82 27.36 -45.77
C GLY A 289 -27.79 26.81 -47.20
N GLY A 290 -28.86 26.78 -47.97
CA GLY A 290 -30.21 27.29 -47.87
C GLY A 290 -30.80 27.07 -49.26
N GLY A 291 -32.08 26.70 -49.37
CA GLY A 291 -32.69 26.36 -50.64
C GLY A 291 -34.20 26.44 -50.57
N GLU A 292 -34.70 27.67 -50.59
CA GLU A 292 -36.09 28.08 -50.57
C GLU A 292 -36.65 28.16 -52.01
N ARG A 293 -37.82 27.54 -52.30
CA ARG A 293 -39.02 28.21 -52.84
C ARG A 293 -40.13 27.27 -53.34
N ARG A 294 -41.36 27.81 -53.18
CA ARG A 294 -42.69 27.51 -53.76
C ARG A 294 -42.60 27.27 -55.28
N ASP A 295 -43.48 26.51 -55.94
CA ASP A 295 -44.96 26.45 -55.89
C ASP A 295 -45.53 25.03 -55.86
#